data_AF-A0A9P0TPD9-F1
#
_entry.id   AF-A0A9P0TPD9-F1
#
_cell.length_a   1.000
_cell.length_b   1.000
_cell.length_c   1.000
_cell.angle_alpha   90.00
_cell.angle_beta   90.00
_cell.angle_gamma   90.00
#
_symmetry.space_group_name_H-M   'P 1'
#
loop_
_entity.id
_entity.type
_entity.pdbx_description
1 polymer ?
#
loop_
_entity_poly.entity_id
_entity_poly.type
_entity_poly.pdbx_seq_one_letter_code
_entity_poly.pdbx_strand_id
1 'polypeptide(L)'
;MNLKMQVAVLIAVFLCMVDGAPDGRLVRSKQQRPTRGFKNVEMMTARGFGKRAQARSELYGLDNFWENLEAIQEKEAQDDEKTLESIPLDWFVNEMLNNPDFTRSVVRKFVDLNQDGELSADELLRNVA
;
A
#
# COMPACT_ATOMS: atom_id res chain seq x y z
N MET A 1 11.02 67.41 -7.87
CA MET A 1 10.12 66.25 -7.96
C MET A 1 9.01 66.46 -6.94
N ASN A 2 7.74 66.41 -7.36
CA ASN A 2 6.62 66.88 -6.56
C ASN A 2 6.40 65.97 -5.34
N LEU A 3 6.42 66.52 -4.13
CA LEU A 3 6.27 65.78 -2.86
C LEU A 3 5.01 64.90 -2.85
N LYS A 4 3.94 65.35 -3.52
CA LYS A 4 2.70 64.57 -3.72
C LYS A 4 2.93 63.25 -4.48
N MET A 5 3.84 63.25 -5.45
CA MET A 5 4.16 62.08 -6.26
C MET A 5 4.99 61.06 -5.46
N GLN A 6 5.88 61.53 -4.58
CA GLN A 6 6.64 60.65 -3.68
C GLN A 6 5.73 59.98 -2.64
N VAL A 7 4.78 60.72 -2.08
CA VAL A 7 3.80 60.17 -1.13
C VAL A 7 2.91 59.11 -1.81
N ALA A 8 2.46 59.36 -3.05
CA ALA A 8 1.65 58.40 -3.80
C ALA A 8 2.40 57.08 -4.07
N VAL A 9 3.69 57.15 -4.41
CA VAL A 9 4.53 55.96 -4.64
C VAL A 9 4.75 55.18 -3.35
N LEU A 10 5.00 55.86 -2.22
CA LEU A 10 5.17 55.19 -0.93
C LEU A 10 3.90 54.46 -0.47
N ILE A 11 2.72 55.05 -0.67
CA ILE A 11 1.44 54.41 -0.34
C ILE A 11 1.22 53.17 -1.23
N ALA A 12 1.50 53.25 -2.53
CA ALA A 12 1.35 52.12 -3.43
C ALA A 12 2.27 50.94 -3.05
N VAL A 13 3.52 51.21 -2.68
CA VAL A 13 4.45 50.16 -2.20
C VAL A 13 3.97 49.52 -0.90
N PHE A 14 3.43 50.30 0.04
CA PHE A 14 2.87 49.76 1.28
C PHE A 14 1.66 48.86 1.05
N LEU A 15 0.79 49.20 0.08
CA LEU A 15 -0.37 48.37 -0.25
C LEU A 15 0.04 47.06 -0.93
N CYS A 16 1.07 47.07 -1.80
CA CYS A 16 1.58 45.86 -2.43
C CYS A 16 2.28 44.90 -1.45
N MET A 17 2.79 45.40 -0.32
CA MET A 17 3.42 44.56 0.71
C MET A 17 2.40 43.83 1.61
N VAL A 18 1.13 44.24 1.61
CA VAL A 18 0.07 43.64 2.46
C VAL A 18 -0.55 42.38 1.83
N ASP A 19 -0.40 42.18 0.52
CA ASP A 19 -0.99 41.02 -0.20
C ASP A 19 -0.10 39.76 -0.19
N GLY A 20 0.98 39.78 0.61
CA GLY A 20 1.92 38.67 0.79
C GLY A 20 1.71 37.88 2.08
N ALA A 21 0.51 37.88 2.68
CA ALA A 21 0.22 37.02 3.81
C ALA A 21 0.17 35.56 3.34
N PRO A 22 0.95 34.63 3.92
CA PRO A 22 0.74 33.22 3.63
C PRO A 22 -0.70 32.89 4.06
N ASP A 23 -1.47 32.28 3.16
CA ASP A 23 -2.74 31.64 3.47
C ASP A 23 -2.47 30.56 4.52
N GLY A 24 -2.45 30.97 5.78
CA GLY A 24 -2.54 30.11 6.94
C GLY A 24 -3.91 29.47 6.91
N ARG A 25 -4.07 28.42 6.10
CA ARG A 25 -5.14 27.44 6.24
C ARG A 25 -5.01 26.86 7.64
N LEU A 26 -5.69 27.49 8.59
CA LEU A 26 -6.03 26.89 9.86
C LEU A 26 -6.94 25.71 9.52
N VAL A 27 -6.33 24.55 9.28
CA VAL A 27 -7.00 23.26 9.31
C VAL A 27 -7.67 23.21 10.68
N ARG A 28 -8.98 23.39 10.68
CA ARG A 28 -9.88 23.21 11.80
C ARG A 28 -9.38 22.03 12.62
N SER A 29 -8.76 22.30 13.76
CA SER A 29 -8.34 21.29 14.72
C SER A 29 -9.59 20.58 15.17
N LYS A 30 -9.89 19.46 14.50
CA LYS A 30 -10.97 18.56 14.88
C LYS A 30 -10.51 18.00 16.21
N GLN A 31 -11.01 18.59 17.28
CA GLN A 31 -10.77 18.19 18.65
C GLN A 31 -11.09 16.70 18.74
N GLN A 32 -10.04 15.88 18.70
CA GLN A 32 -10.15 14.43 18.67
C GLN A 32 -10.65 14.03 20.05
N ARG A 33 -11.91 13.58 20.11
CA ARG A 33 -12.50 13.09 21.36
C ARG A 33 -11.57 12.00 21.92
N PRO A 34 -11.25 12.01 23.22
CA PRO A 34 -10.47 10.94 23.81
C PRO A 34 -11.29 9.65 23.70
N THR A 35 -10.96 8.81 22.73
CA THR A 35 -11.47 7.45 22.67
C THR A 35 -10.87 6.72 23.85
N ARG A 36 -11.68 6.52 24.90
CA ARG A 36 -11.40 5.56 25.97
C ARG A 36 -10.95 4.26 25.29
N GLY A 37 -9.66 3.94 25.44
CA GLY A 37 -9.02 2.86 24.70
C GLY A 37 -9.78 1.56 24.81
N PHE A 38 -9.77 0.78 23.73
CA PHE A 38 -10.30 -0.58 23.75
C PHE A 38 -9.57 -1.36 24.84
N LYS A 39 -10.35 -1.73 25.86
CA LYS A 39 -9.91 -2.54 26.99
C LYS A 39 -9.66 -3.95 26.43
N ASN A 40 -8.38 -4.28 26.22
CA ASN A 40 -7.84 -5.62 25.94
C ASN A 40 -8.57 -6.41 24.85
N VAL A 41 -8.18 -6.16 23.59
CA VAL A 41 -8.56 -6.98 22.42
C VAL A 41 -8.19 -8.45 22.61
N GLU A 42 -7.15 -8.75 23.41
CA GLU A 42 -6.72 -10.11 23.75
C GLU A 42 -7.76 -10.93 24.52
N MET A 43 -8.73 -10.32 25.21
CA MET A 43 -9.73 -11.06 26.01
C MET A 43 -11.01 -11.42 25.25
N MET A 44 -11.16 -11.09 23.96
CA MET A 44 -12.44 -11.24 23.25
C MET A 44 -12.56 -12.46 22.34
N THR A 45 -11.52 -13.25 22.11
CA THR A 45 -11.71 -14.57 21.49
C THR A 45 -10.72 -15.57 22.04
N ALA A 46 -11.21 -16.57 22.79
CA ALA A 46 -10.51 -17.83 23.02
C ALA A 46 -10.40 -18.60 21.69
N ARG A 47 -9.66 -18.05 20.72
CA ARG A 47 -9.29 -18.73 19.48
C ARG A 47 -8.02 -19.53 19.78
N GLY A 48 -8.18 -20.76 20.24
CA GLY A 48 -7.00 -21.62 20.46
C GLY A 48 -7.21 -22.93 21.22
N PHE A 49 -8.35 -23.16 21.88
CA PHE A 49 -8.55 -24.47 22.51
C PHE A 49 -8.88 -25.53 21.45
N GLY A 50 -8.01 -26.53 21.31
CA GLY A 50 -8.24 -27.75 20.51
C GLY A 50 -7.66 -27.77 19.10
N LYS A 51 -7.00 -26.70 18.63
CA LYS A 51 -6.31 -26.74 17.34
C LYS A 51 -4.92 -27.34 17.54
N ARG A 52 -4.77 -28.61 17.16
CA ARG A 52 -3.47 -29.26 17.04
C ARG A 52 -2.64 -28.40 16.10
N ALA A 53 -1.57 -27.81 16.62
CA ALA A 53 -0.57 -27.13 15.82
C ALA A 53 -0.10 -28.11 14.74
N GLN A 54 -0.53 -27.91 13.50
CA GLN A 54 0.25 -28.39 12.37
C GLN A 54 1.47 -27.49 12.33
N ALA A 55 2.50 -27.94 13.05
CA ALA A 55 3.82 -27.38 13.00
C ALA A 55 4.31 -27.47 11.55
N ARG A 56 4.10 -26.40 10.77
CA ARG A 56 4.83 -26.06 9.52
C ARG A 56 4.38 -24.76 8.83
N SER A 57 3.66 -23.85 9.47
CA SER A 57 3.38 -22.52 8.89
C SER A 57 3.51 -21.41 9.94
N GLU A 58 4.70 -21.24 10.48
CA GLU A 58 5.07 -20.07 11.29
C GLU A 58 6.19 -19.24 10.63
N LEU A 59 6.48 -19.50 9.34
CA LEU A 59 7.53 -18.80 8.61
C LEU A 59 6.92 -17.91 7.53
N TYR A 60 6.61 -16.68 7.95
CA TYR A 60 6.08 -15.55 7.17
C TYR A 60 4.61 -15.66 6.74
N GLY A 61 3.79 -14.71 7.22
CA GLY A 61 2.34 -14.57 6.98
C GLY A 61 1.93 -14.26 5.52
N LEU A 62 2.33 -15.14 4.61
CA LEU A 62 2.04 -15.13 3.16
C LEU A 62 0.70 -15.77 2.79
N ASP A 63 0.08 -16.51 3.72
CA ASP A 63 -1.22 -17.17 3.52
C ASP A 63 -2.35 -16.15 3.22
N ASN A 64 -2.19 -14.89 3.63
CA ASN A 64 -3.22 -13.87 3.50
C ASN A 64 -3.25 -13.16 2.13
N PHE A 65 -2.18 -13.21 1.32
CA PHE A 65 -2.14 -12.45 0.06
C PHE A 65 -2.98 -13.12 -1.02
N TRP A 66 -2.81 -14.43 -1.20
CA TRP A 66 -3.53 -15.21 -2.22
C TRP A 66 -4.97 -15.47 -1.82
N GLU A 67 -5.26 -15.74 -0.54
CA GLU A 67 -6.63 -15.87 -0.03
C GLU A 67 -7.41 -14.55 -0.20
N ASN A 68 -6.76 -13.40 -0.04
CA ASN A 68 -7.37 -12.10 -0.30
C ASN A 68 -7.58 -11.85 -1.80
N LEU A 69 -6.67 -12.30 -2.67
CA LEU A 69 -6.83 -12.18 -4.12
C LEU A 69 -7.99 -13.05 -4.64
N GLU A 70 -8.11 -14.28 -4.13
CA GLU A 70 -9.22 -15.19 -4.41
C GLU A 70 -10.55 -14.62 -3.88
N ALA A 71 -10.56 -14.06 -2.67
CA ALA A 71 -11.74 -13.41 -2.09
C ALA A 71 -12.16 -12.12 -2.82
N ILE A 72 -11.22 -11.41 -3.46
CA ILE A 72 -11.52 -10.24 -4.31
C ILE A 72 -12.19 -10.69 -5.61
N GLN A 73 -11.71 -11.78 -6.22
CA GLN A 73 -12.35 -12.37 -7.41
C GLN A 73 -13.78 -12.84 -7.16
N GLU A 74 -14.06 -13.44 -6.01
CA GLU A 74 -15.42 -13.90 -5.66
C GLU A 74 -16.42 -12.74 -5.47
N LYS A 75 -15.93 -11.53 -5.19
CA LYS A 75 -16.78 -10.36 -4.89
C LYS A 75 -17.14 -9.51 -6.11
N GLU A 76 -16.49 -9.73 -7.26
CA GLU A 76 -16.75 -9.05 -8.54
C GLU A 76 -17.61 -9.87 -9.51
N ALA A 77 -18.34 -10.88 -9.03
CA ALA A 77 -19.21 -11.74 -9.84
C ALA A 77 -20.54 -11.08 -10.29
N GLN A 78 -20.61 -9.75 -10.33
CA GLN A 78 -21.76 -9.04 -10.87
C GLN A 78 -21.29 -7.77 -11.58
N ASP A 79 -21.40 -7.83 -12.91
CA ASP A 79 -21.26 -6.77 -13.92
C ASP A 79 -19.96 -6.84 -14.77
N ASP A 80 -20.20 -7.21 -16.03
CA ASP A 80 -19.34 -7.14 -17.23
C ASP A 80 -18.13 -8.11 -17.34
N GLU A 81 -18.38 -9.14 -18.14
CA GLU A 81 -17.48 -10.12 -18.77
C GLU A 81 -16.33 -9.44 -19.54
N LYS A 82 -15.34 -8.93 -18.81
CA LYS A 82 -13.96 -8.79 -19.27
C LYS A 82 -13.09 -9.48 -18.26
N THR A 83 -12.99 -10.80 -18.42
CA THR A 83 -11.88 -11.56 -17.84
C THR A 83 -10.61 -10.80 -18.21
N LEU A 84 -9.95 -10.19 -17.23
CA LEU A 84 -8.63 -9.60 -17.43
C LEU A 84 -7.64 -10.75 -17.58
N GLU A 85 -7.66 -11.40 -18.75
CA GLU A 85 -6.87 -12.61 -19.09
C GLU A 85 -5.38 -12.33 -19.23
N SER A 86 -4.97 -11.06 -19.14
CA SER A 86 -3.58 -10.69 -19.24
C SER A 86 -3.28 -9.43 -18.45
N ILE A 87 -2.06 -9.38 -17.96
CA ILE A 87 -1.46 -8.24 -17.28
C ILE A 87 -0.26 -7.78 -18.14
N PRO A 88 0.00 -6.48 -18.29
CA PRO A 88 1.16 -6.00 -19.03
C PRO A 88 2.48 -6.52 -18.44
N LEU A 89 3.40 -6.98 -19.30
CA LEU A 89 4.70 -7.49 -18.88
C LEU A 89 5.50 -6.43 -18.10
N ASP A 90 5.54 -5.19 -18.60
CA ASP A 90 6.30 -4.12 -17.97
C ASP A 90 5.77 -3.78 -16.58
N TRP A 91 4.45 -3.88 -16.38
CA TRP A 91 3.85 -3.73 -15.07
C TRP A 91 4.35 -4.83 -14.12
N PHE A 92 4.38 -6.08 -14.58
CA PHE A 92 4.82 -7.21 -13.76
C PHE A 92 6.30 -7.10 -13.39
N VAL A 93 7.16 -6.71 -14.34
CA VAL A 93 8.58 -6.46 -14.06
C VAL A 93 8.73 -5.34 -13.04
N ASN A 94 8.00 -4.24 -13.19
CA ASN A 94 8.02 -3.15 -12.23
C ASN A 94 7.54 -3.59 -10.83
N GLU A 95 6.49 -4.40 -10.77
CA GLU A 95 5.98 -4.94 -9.50
C GLU A 95 7.03 -5.84 -8.85
N MET A 96 7.71 -6.70 -9.61
CA MET A 96 8.77 -7.55 -9.08
C MET A 96 9.97 -6.77 -8.52
N LEU A 97 10.30 -5.63 -9.14
CA LEU A 97 11.42 -4.77 -8.70
C LEU A 97 11.09 -3.97 -7.43
N ASN A 98 9.85 -3.46 -7.35
CA ASN A 98 9.44 -2.61 -6.23
C ASN A 98 8.89 -3.42 -5.04
N ASN A 99 8.45 -4.66 -5.26
CA ASN A 99 7.87 -5.53 -4.25
C ASN A 99 8.65 -6.85 -4.16
N PRO A 100 9.71 -6.90 -3.34
CA PRO A 100 10.55 -8.09 -3.22
C PRO A 100 9.80 -9.28 -2.60
N ASP A 101 8.79 -9.04 -1.77
CA ASP A 101 8.01 -10.10 -1.13
C ASP A 101 7.07 -10.78 -2.13
N PHE A 102 6.47 -10.00 -3.04
CA PHE A 102 5.74 -10.55 -4.19
C PHE A 102 6.67 -11.41 -5.05
N THR A 103 7.85 -10.91 -5.40
CA THR A 103 8.85 -11.67 -6.18
C THR A 103 9.20 -12.99 -5.51
N ARG A 104 9.47 -13.00 -4.20
CA ARG A 104 9.74 -14.23 -3.45
C ARG A 104 8.56 -15.20 -3.49
N SER A 105 7.34 -14.69 -3.42
CA SER A 105 6.12 -15.49 -3.50
C SER A 105 5.97 -16.17 -4.85
N VAL A 106 6.21 -15.42 -5.94
CA VAL A 106 6.17 -15.94 -7.31
C VAL A 106 7.26 -17.02 -7.48
N VAL A 107 8.49 -16.72 -7.09
CA VAL A 107 9.62 -17.65 -7.20
C VAL A 107 9.34 -18.94 -6.42
N ARG A 108 8.90 -18.85 -5.16
CA ARG A 108 8.57 -20.03 -4.33
C ARG A 108 7.42 -20.88 -4.85
N LYS A 109 6.47 -20.27 -5.57
CA LYS A 109 5.28 -20.98 -6.03
C LYS A 109 5.44 -21.58 -7.42
N PHE A 110 6.24 -20.95 -8.28
CA PHE A 110 6.30 -21.31 -9.70
C PHE A 110 7.70 -21.71 -10.18
N VAL A 111 8.77 -21.34 -9.47
CA VAL A 111 10.15 -21.59 -9.92
C VAL A 111 10.84 -22.59 -8.99
N ASP A 112 10.89 -22.31 -7.69
CA ASP A 112 11.42 -23.19 -6.64
C ASP A 112 10.40 -24.31 -6.36
N LEU A 113 10.56 -25.45 -7.05
CA LEU A 113 9.60 -26.55 -7.03
C LEU A 113 9.77 -27.42 -5.79
N ASN A 114 11.00 -27.52 -5.28
CA ASN A 114 11.32 -28.32 -4.11
C ASN A 114 11.18 -27.53 -2.78
N GLN A 115 10.95 -26.22 -2.86
CA GLN A 115 10.74 -25.30 -1.74
C GLN A 115 11.92 -25.27 -0.77
N ASP A 116 13.14 -25.44 -1.27
CA ASP A 116 14.36 -25.37 -0.45
C ASP A 116 14.89 -23.95 -0.27
N GLY A 117 14.36 -22.98 -1.02
CA GLY A 117 14.76 -21.58 -0.97
C GLY A 117 16.03 -21.26 -1.75
N GLU A 118 16.58 -22.23 -2.48
CA GLU A 118 17.64 -22.07 -3.46
C GLU A 118 17.05 -22.30 -4.87
N LEU A 119 17.76 -21.88 -5.91
CA LEU A 119 17.29 -22.06 -7.29
C LEU A 119 18.32 -22.87 -8.05
N SER A 120 17.93 -24.09 -8.42
CA SER A 120 18.76 -24.95 -9.27
C SER A 120 18.73 -24.48 -10.73
N ALA A 121 19.77 -24.83 -11.50
CA ALA A 121 19.80 -24.51 -12.94
C ALA A 121 18.63 -25.17 -13.70
N ASP A 122 18.22 -26.36 -13.26
CA ASP A 122 17.11 -27.11 -13.86
C ASP A 122 15.75 -26.42 -13.62
N GLU A 123 15.57 -25.75 -12.48
CA GLU A 123 14.37 -24.98 -12.17
C GLU A 123 14.32 -23.64 -12.91
N LEU A 124 15.46 -22.94 -12.97
CA LEU A 124 15.58 -21.64 -13.64
C LEU A 124 15.44 -21.73 -15.16
N LEU A 125 16.00 -22.77 -15.76
CA LEU A 125 16.10 -22.94 -17.21
C LEU A 125 15.08 -23.94 -17.75
N ARG A 126 14.04 -24.25 -16.97
CA ARG A 126 13.03 -25.22 -17.38
C ARG A 126 12.29 -24.69 -18.62
N ASN A 127 12.70 -25.17 -19.79
CA ASN A 127 11.95 -24.91 -21.02
C ASN A 127 10.66 -25.71 -20.91
N VAL A 128 9.56 -25.04 -20.59
CA VAL A 128 8.21 -25.63 -20.63
C VAL A 128 7.95 -25.99 -22.09
N ALA A 129 8.18 -27.26 -22.42
CA ALA A 129 7.96 -27.84 -23.74
C ALA A 129 6.47 -28.17 -23.95
#